data_AF-A0A2V6CM31-F1
#
_entry.id   AF-A0A2V6CM31-F1
#
_cell.length_a   1.000
_cell.length_b   1.000
_cell.length_c   1.000
_cell.angle_alpha   90.00
_cell.angle_beta   90.00
_cell.angle_gamma   90.00
#
_symmetry.space_group_name_H-M   'P 1'
#
loop_
_entity.id
_entity.type
_entity.pdbx_description
1 polymer ?
#
loop_
_entity_poly.entity_id
_entity_poly.type
_entity_poly.pdbx_seq_one_letter_code
_entity_poly.pdbx_strand_id
1 'polypeptide(L)'
;MTSEEWEELALAVALALKTFDWPRSDALCERIVGAIRSDPSGAAAPVGRILKRLRRARRFQSMALLADAMFESSVASTESGVQYAQALTDTRSLSAAEAFLDWLSRRADAASMASEIVGLRGRIAKQHHINTPDAQIDRARRYLVESVRYYLAGFDLDRGVYFWHGINAAALIARAHRKGMPVDQFPASKALARSIVETVTSPGKTGDQHDVWRMGTELEAHIALNDWVRAADAAVRYTAAEEADAFQIASTLRQLTEVWELTSNALPGSQVLPMLRAALLAREGGGFRLEPHQVAADLKGSAGLEKVFGAGQFKTVKWYQHGLDCCESIARIETSEGNSEGTGWVCRADALFGNGSDKLLLVTNSHVVNAEGGEGALRFDKAAVRFEISGHVSRCSSIVWSSPIKECDATIVELDSLPPKVAGLSLSDEALAMRPPTERARRLYIIGYAGGRGLSFSFDDNVMIACSDRRVHYRTPTEGGSSGSPVFNEDSWDVVALHHAGKAKMPKLDDPASFCEANEGIPIAAIRAAIRAKA
;
A
#
# COMPACT_ATOMS: atom_id res chain seq x y z
N MET A 1 -24.11 27.21 7.88
CA MET A 1 -24.22 26.08 6.93
C MET A 1 -25.52 25.36 7.15
N THR A 2 -26.16 24.89 6.08
CA THR A 2 -27.37 24.05 6.17
C THR A 2 -27.00 22.61 6.51
N SER A 3 -27.99 21.82 6.95
CA SER A 3 -27.79 20.38 7.20
C SER A 3 -27.37 19.64 5.93
N GLU A 4 -27.83 20.08 4.75
CA GLU A 4 -27.52 19.46 3.46
C GLU A 4 -26.05 19.70 3.08
N GLU A 5 -25.56 20.93 3.24
CA GLU A 5 -24.16 21.28 2.97
C GLU A 5 -23.17 20.46 3.84
N TRP A 6 -23.53 20.18 5.09
CA TRP A 6 -22.73 19.33 5.97
C TRP A 6 -22.67 17.88 5.49
N GLU A 7 -23.78 17.33 4.99
CA GLU A 7 -23.82 15.97 4.46
C GLU A 7 -23.03 15.86 3.15
N GLU A 8 -23.11 16.86 2.27
CA GLU A 8 -22.31 16.92 1.05
C GLU A 8 -20.81 16.89 1.35
N LEU A 9 -20.34 17.67 2.33
CA LEU A 9 -18.95 17.64 2.75
C LEU A 9 -18.55 16.27 3.33
N ALA A 10 -19.41 15.65 4.13
CA ALA A 10 -19.16 14.32 4.67
C ALA A 10 -19.07 13.25 3.58
N LEU A 11 -19.92 13.31 2.55
CA LEU A 11 -19.87 12.44 1.38
C LEU A 11 -18.62 12.68 0.53
N ALA A 12 -18.23 13.94 0.33
CA ALA A 12 -17.03 14.30 -0.42
C ALA A 12 -15.76 13.75 0.25
N VAL A 13 -15.64 13.88 1.58
CA VAL A 13 -14.53 13.28 2.33
C VAL A 13 -14.59 11.76 2.24
N ALA A 14 -15.76 11.15 2.39
CA ALA A 14 -15.93 9.71 2.27
C ALA A 14 -15.47 9.17 0.91
N LEU A 15 -15.80 9.88 -0.18
CA LEU A 15 -15.38 9.52 -1.53
C LEU A 15 -13.87 9.65 -1.69
N ALA A 16 -13.29 10.79 -1.28
CA ALA A 16 -11.85 11.02 -1.35
C ALA A 16 -11.06 9.95 -0.58
N LEU A 17 -11.52 9.57 0.61
CA LEU A 17 -10.91 8.49 1.39
C LEU A 17 -11.03 7.12 0.71
N LYS A 18 -12.19 6.83 0.12
CA LYS A 18 -12.45 5.55 -0.59
C LYS A 18 -11.60 5.42 -1.86
N THR A 19 -11.30 6.53 -2.53
CA THR A 19 -10.48 6.57 -3.75
C THR A 19 -9.00 6.83 -3.48
N PHE A 20 -8.58 6.86 -2.21
CA PHE A 20 -7.21 7.15 -1.79
C PHE A 20 -6.69 8.53 -2.25
N ASP A 21 -7.60 9.50 -2.47
CA ASP A 21 -7.26 10.88 -2.84
C ASP A 21 -6.96 11.70 -1.57
N TRP A 22 -5.77 11.45 -1.01
CA TRP A 22 -5.33 12.07 0.24
C TRP A 22 -5.26 13.59 0.20
N PRO A 23 -4.68 14.23 -0.85
CA PRO A 23 -4.66 15.69 -0.93
C PRO A 23 -6.06 16.30 -0.92
N ARG A 24 -7.01 15.70 -1.66
CA ARG A 24 -8.40 16.18 -1.66
C ARG A 24 -9.06 15.97 -0.31
N SER A 25 -8.84 14.82 0.34
CA SER A 25 -9.35 14.56 1.69
C SER A 25 -8.85 15.62 2.69
N ASP A 26 -7.56 15.97 2.64
CA ASP A 26 -6.96 16.95 3.55
C ASP A 26 -7.51 18.36 3.29
N ALA A 27 -7.59 18.78 2.03
CA ALA A 27 -8.19 20.07 1.66
C ALA A 27 -9.67 20.18 2.06
N LEU A 28 -10.44 19.09 1.95
CA LEU A 28 -11.82 19.05 2.44
C LEU A 28 -11.89 19.17 3.97
N CYS A 29 -10.98 18.54 4.70
CA CYS A 29 -10.91 18.66 6.16
C CYS A 29 -10.60 20.11 6.58
N GLU A 30 -9.67 20.80 5.91
CA GLU A 30 -9.37 22.21 6.18
C GLU A 30 -10.58 23.12 5.94
N ARG A 31 -11.33 22.88 4.86
CA ARG A 31 -12.58 23.60 4.59
C ARG A 31 -13.61 23.37 5.70
N ILE A 32 -13.74 22.13 6.18
CA ILE A 32 -14.64 21.79 7.29
C ILE A 32 -14.20 22.49 8.59
N VAL A 33 -12.90 22.57 8.88
CA VAL A 33 -12.39 23.33 10.04
C VAL A 33 -12.85 24.78 9.99
N GLY A 34 -12.69 25.45 8.84
CA GLY A 34 -13.14 26.83 8.64
C GLY A 34 -14.65 26.99 8.81
N ALA A 35 -15.42 26.03 8.32
CA ALA A 35 -16.86 25.99 8.46
C ALA A 35 -17.31 25.84 9.93
N ILE A 36 -16.74 24.89 10.69
CA ILE A 36 -17.05 24.68 12.11
C ILE A 36 -16.82 25.97 12.90
N ARG A 37 -15.69 26.65 12.66
CA ARG A 37 -15.32 27.89 13.36
C ARG A 37 -16.24 29.06 13.03
N SER A 38 -16.81 29.08 11.82
CA SER A 38 -17.67 30.17 11.35
C SER A 38 -19.13 29.98 11.76
N ASP A 39 -19.66 28.76 11.62
CA ASP A 39 -21.02 28.40 12.02
C ASP A 39 -21.05 26.90 12.40
N PRO A 40 -20.93 26.57 13.70
CA PRO A 40 -20.88 25.20 14.16
C PRO A 40 -22.26 24.50 14.20
N SER A 41 -23.34 25.21 13.85
CA SER A 41 -24.69 24.67 13.88
C SER A 41 -24.82 23.44 12.98
N GLY A 42 -25.31 22.33 13.52
CA GLY A 42 -25.48 21.06 12.79
C GLY A 42 -24.19 20.27 12.53
N ALA A 43 -23.01 20.75 12.92
CA ALA A 43 -21.73 20.12 12.59
C ALA A 43 -21.47 18.79 13.34
N ALA A 44 -22.02 18.63 14.55
CA ALA A 44 -21.61 17.57 15.48
C ALA A 44 -21.72 16.15 14.89
N ALA A 45 -22.87 15.79 14.32
CA ALA A 45 -23.10 14.43 13.82
C ALA A 45 -22.36 14.13 12.49
N PRO A 46 -22.39 15.01 11.46
CA PRO A 46 -21.63 14.81 10.23
C PRO A 46 -20.12 14.74 10.47
N VAL A 47 -19.56 15.67 11.25
CA VAL A 47 -18.13 15.69 11.56
C VAL A 47 -17.74 14.47 12.40
N GLY A 48 -18.58 14.05 13.36
CA GLY A 48 -18.36 12.80 14.10
C GLY A 48 -18.24 11.56 13.20
N ARG A 49 -19.02 11.47 12.11
CA ARG A 49 -18.88 10.40 11.10
C ARG A 49 -17.60 10.54 10.29
N ILE A 50 -17.18 11.77 9.98
CA ILE A 50 -15.92 12.03 9.26
C ILE A 50 -14.73 11.60 10.11
N LEU A 51 -14.69 11.95 11.40
CA LEU A 51 -13.63 11.52 12.31
C LEU A 51 -13.49 9.98 12.33
N LYS A 52 -14.62 9.25 12.38
CA LYS A 52 -14.61 7.78 12.29
C LYS A 52 -13.98 7.29 10.99
N ARG A 53 -14.32 7.89 9.85
CA ARG A 53 -13.75 7.52 8.53
C ARG A 53 -12.26 7.83 8.44
N LEU A 54 -11.84 9.00 8.91
CA LEU A 54 -10.42 9.40 8.97
C LEU A 54 -9.62 8.44 9.84
N ARG A 55 -10.16 8.01 10.98
CA ARG A 55 -9.56 6.97 11.83
C ARG A 55 -9.31 5.69 11.06
N ARG A 56 -10.34 5.14 10.38
CA ARG A 56 -10.24 3.90 9.59
C ARG A 56 -9.18 4.00 8.50
N ALA A 57 -9.04 5.18 7.89
CA ALA A 57 -8.03 5.50 6.87
C ALA A 57 -6.69 6.01 7.44
N ARG A 58 -6.49 5.98 8.77
CA ARG A 58 -5.27 6.42 9.46
C ARG A 58 -4.86 7.87 9.19
N ARG A 59 -5.82 8.74 8.85
CA ARG A 59 -5.62 10.19 8.63
C ARG A 59 -5.64 10.96 9.96
N PHE A 60 -4.73 10.61 10.87
CA PHE A 60 -4.73 11.12 12.24
C PHE A 60 -4.47 12.63 12.35
N GLN A 61 -3.68 13.21 11.44
CA GLN A 61 -3.45 14.66 11.42
C GLN A 61 -4.75 15.42 11.13
N SER A 62 -5.46 15.05 10.07
CA SER A 62 -6.73 15.66 9.66
C SER A 62 -7.82 15.38 10.70
N MET A 63 -7.79 14.20 11.33
CA MET A 63 -8.68 13.85 12.44
C MET A 63 -8.45 14.74 13.68
N ALA A 64 -7.19 15.02 14.01
CA ALA A 64 -6.84 15.93 15.11
C ALA A 64 -7.37 17.34 14.83
N LEU A 65 -7.12 17.89 13.64
CA LEU A 65 -7.55 19.23 13.24
C LEU A 65 -9.07 19.41 13.34
N LEU A 66 -9.84 18.43 12.85
CA LEU A 66 -11.30 18.48 12.91
C LEU A 66 -11.81 18.40 14.34
N ALA A 67 -11.30 17.47 15.14
CA ALA A 67 -11.76 17.32 16.51
C ALA A 67 -11.39 18.54 17.36
N ASP A 68 -10.21 19.14 17.14
CA ASP A 68 -9.77 20.39 17.78
C ASP A 68 -10.75 21.54 17.48
N ALA A 69 -11.13 21.72 16.21
CA ALA A 69 -12.13 22.71 15.82
C ALA A 69 -13.50 22.47 16.48
N MET A 70 -13.92 21.21 16.65
CA MET A 70 -15.15 20.90 17.39
C MET A 70 -15.08 21.32 18.86
N PHE A 71 -13.91 21.20 19.51
CA PHE A 71 -13.72 21.64 20.90
C PHE A 71 -13.71 23.16 21.00
N GLU A 72 -12.98 23.85 20.13
CA GLU A 72 -12.97 25.32 20.06
C GLU A 72 -14.38 25.91 19.93
N SER A 73 -15.22 25.26 19.10
CA SER A 73 -16.59 25.70 18.86
C SER A 73 -17.64 25.09 19.80
N SER A 74 -17.22 24.41 20.88
CA SER A 74 -18.12 23.83 21.91
C SER A 74 -19.18 22.85 21.37
N VAL A 75 -18.89 22.15 20.26
CA VAL A 75 -19.78 21.13 19.66
C VAL A 75 -19.23 19.70 19.79
N ALA A 76 -18.07 19.53 20.43
CA ALA A 76 -17.46 18.22 20.66
C ALA A 76 -18.21 17.40 21.72
N SER A 77 -18.39 16.11 21.43
CA SER A 77 -18.83 15.08 22.39
C SER A 77 -17.63 14.39 23.04
N THR A 78 -17.87 13.58 24.08
CA THR A 78 -16.82 12.70 24.63
C THR A 78 -16.30 11.72 23.58
N GLU A 79 -17.15 11.21 22.69
CA GLU A 79 -16.72 10.33 21.60
C GLU A 79 -15.73 11.03 20.65
N SER A 80 -16.00 12.27 20.24
CA SER A 80 -15.05 13.06 19.44
C SER A 80 -13.75 13.34 20.22
N GLY A 81 -13.84 13.52 21.55
CA GLY A 81 -12.68 13.67 22.42
C GLY A 81 -11.82 12.41 22.54
N VAL A 82 -12.43 11.23 22.62
CA VAL A 82 -11.68 9.95 22.55
C VAL A 82 -10.94 9.86 21.22
N GLN A 83 -11.58 10.24 20.12
CA GLN A 83 -10.94 10.25 18.81
C GLN A 83 -9.80 11.29 18.77
N TYR A 84 -9.96 12.48 19.33
CA TYR A 84 -8.88 13.47 19.45
C TYR A 84 -7.68 12.92 20.24
N ALA A 85 -7.91 12.32 21.41
CA ALA A 85 -6.87 11.70 22.21
C ALA A 85 -6.14 10.58 21.46
N GLN A 86 -6.87 9.79 20.68
CA GLN A 86 -6.28 8.80 19.79
C GLN A 86 -5.41 9.45 18.70
N ALA A 87 -5.90 10.52 18.06
CA ALA A 87 -5.16 11.27 17.06
C ALA A 87 -3.82 11.74 17.60
N LEU A 88 -3.83 12.39 18.78
CA LEU A 88 -2.63 12.85 19.48
C LEU A 88 -1.68 11.70 19.81
N THR A 89 -2.22 10.55 20.22
CA THR A 89 -1.42 9.36 20.53
C THR A 89 -0.70 8.83 19.28
N ASP A 90 -1.43 8.68 18.17
CA ASP A 90 -0.90 8.13 16.91
C ASP A 90 0.00 9.14 16.16
N THR A 91 -0.11 10.45 16.42
CA THR A 91 0.83 11.49 15.95
C THR A 91 2.00 11.76 16.90
N ARG A 92 2.17 10.91 17.93
CA ARG A 92 3.28 10.91 18.92
C ARG A 92 3.27 12.05 19.95
N SER A 93 2.16 12.75 20.10
CA SER A 93 1.94 13.75 21.14
C SER A 93 1.43 13.12 22.45
N LEU A 94 2.20 12.17 23.00
CA LEU A 94 1.77 11.31 24.11
C LEU A 94 1.40 12.07 25.39
N SER A 95 2.23 13.02 25.81
CA SER A 95 1.97 13.83 27.02
C SER A 95 0.71 14.70 26.88
N ALA A 96 0.46 15.21 25.67
CA ALA A 96 -0.75 15.99 25.39
C ALA A 96 -1.99 15.08 25.40
N ALA A 97 -1.90 13.89 24.81
CA ALA A 97 -2.97 12.90 24.84
C ALA A 97 -3.31 12.47 26.29
N GLU A 98 -2.31 12.25 27.14
CA GLU A 98 -2.48 11.87 28.54
C GLU A 98 -3.19 12.98 29.34
N ALA A 99 -2.69 14.22 29.27
CA ALA A 99 -3.31 15.36 29.93
C ALA A 99 -4.76 15.59 29.44
N PHE A 100 -4.99 15.43 28.14
CA PHE A 100 -6.32 15.55 27.57
C PHE A 100 -7.27 14.45 28.05
N LEU A 101 -6.80 13.19 28.17
CA LEU A 101 -7.61 12.10 28.71
C LEU A 101 -7.95 12.31 30.19
N ASP A 102 -7.05 12.88 30.99
CA ASP A 102 -7.35 13.24 32.38
C ASP A 102 -8.45 14.28 32.50
N TRP A 103 -8.45 15.28 31.62
CA TRP A 103 -9.55 16.23 31.52
C TRP A 103 -10.83 15.57 31.02
N LEU A 104 -10.76 14.78 29.95
CA LEU A 104 -11.90 14.12 29.31
C LEU A 104 -12.61 13.17 30.29
N SER A 105 -11.84 12.47 31.13
CA SER A 105 -12.36 11.52 32.13
C SER A 105 -13.24 12.16 33.20
N ARG A 106 -13.21 13.50 33.35
CA ARG A 106 -14.00 14.26 34.33
C ARG A 106 -15.32 14.77 33.77
N ARG A 107 -15.58 14.58 32.47
CA ARG A 107 -16.84 14.99 31.85
C ARG A 107 -18.00 14.10 32.33
N ALA A 108 -19.19 14.68 32.41
CA ALA A 108 -20.38 13.98 32.89
C ALA A 108 -20.74 12.73 32.05
N ASP A 109 -20.46 12.76 30.74
CA ASP A 109 -20.74 11.70 29.80
C ASP A 109 -19.57 10.71 29.60
N ALA A 110 -18.46 10.86 30.35
CA ALA A 110 -17.25 10.05 30.20
C ALA A 110 -17.48 8.54 30.44
N ALA A 111 -18.43 8.18 31.31
CA ALA A 111 -18.75 6.80 31.63
C ALA A 111 -19.20 5.98 30.39
N SER A 112 -19.81 6.64 29.40
CA SER A 112 -20.23 5.99 28.15
C SER A 112 -19.05 5.48 27.30
N MET A 113 -17.85 6.05 27.51
CA MET A 113 -16.63 5.76 26.75
C MET A 113 -15.52 5.22 27.67
N ALA A 114 -15.89 4.60 28.79
CA ALA A 114 -14.93 4.16 29.81
C ALA A 114 -13.90 3.16 29.26
N SER A 115 -14.33 2.23 28.41
CA SER A 115 -13.47 1.20 27.80
C SER A 115 -12.41 1.84 26.87
N GLU A 116 -12.82 2.82 26.07
CA GLU A 116 -11.97 3.52 25.13
C GLU A 116 -10.95 4.42 25.84
N ILE A 117 -11.40 5.17 26.86
CA ILE A 117 -10.54 6.04 27.68
C ILE A 117 -9.45 5.21 28.37
N VAL A 118 -9.85 4.12 29.03
CA VAL A 118 -8.91 3.22 29.71
C VAL A 118 -7.96 2.55 28.71
N GLY A 119 -8.47 2.12 27.55
CA GLY A 119 -7.67 1.58 26.47
C GLY A 119 -6.60 2.53 25.95
N LEU A 120 -6.94 3.82 25.78
CA LEU A 120 -6.00 4.84 25.32
C LEU A 120 -4.94 5.17 26.39
N ARG A 121 -5.31 5.22 27.68
CA ARG A 121 -4.33 5.33 28.77
C ARG A 121 -3.35 4.15 28.75
N GLY A 122 -3.87 2.92 28.60
CA GLY A 122 -3.06 1.72 28.41
C GLY A 122 -2.13 1.82 27.19
N ARG A 123 -2.63 2.34 26.07
CA ARG A 123 -1.87 2.53 24.82
C ARG A 123 -0.74 3.56 24.95
N ILE A 124 -0.99 4.66 25.66
CA ILE A 124 0.00 5.72 25.92
C ILE A 124 1.10 5.18 26.83
N ALA A 125 0.75 4.56 27.96
CA ALA A 125 1.71 3.93 28.86
C ALA A 125 2.53 2.85 28.13
N LYS A 126 1.88 2.03 27.29
CA LYS A 126 2.56 1.07 26.41
C LYS A 126 3.58 1.74 25.50
N GLN A 127 3.24 2.87 24.87
CA GLN A 127 4.18 3.59 24.00
C GLN A 127 5.34 4.20 24.77
N HIS A 128 5.10 4.76 25.96
CA HIS A 128 6.18 5.25 26.82
C HIS A 128 7.16 4.14 27.22
N HIS A 129 6.66 2.93 27.51
CA HIS A 129 7.50 1.76 27.72
C HIS A 129 8.34 1.43 26.48
N ILE A 130 7.71 1.30 25.30
CA ILE A 130 8.40 0.96 24.04
C ILE A 130 9.46 2.01 23.67
N ASN A 131 9.18 3.28 23.89
CA ASN A 131 10.09 4.39 23.59
C ASN A 131 11.26 4.48 24.58
N THR A 132 11.27 3.71 25.66
CA THR A 132 12.36 3.68 26.64
C THR A 132 13.31 2.52 26.29
N PRO A 133 14.51 2.78 25.73
CA PRO A 133 15.35 1.74 25.09
C PRO A 133 15.88 0.67 26.06
N ASP A 134 16.06 1.02 27.33
CA ASP A 134 16.61 0.13 28.34
C ASP A 134 15.51 -0.34 29.31
N ALA A 135 15.23 -1.65 29.21
CA ALA A 135 14.29 -2.39 30.04
C ALA A 135 14.67 -2.36 31.53
N GLN A 136 15.93 -2.15 31.88
CA GLN A 136 16.41 -2.10 33.26
C GLN A 136 16.17 -0.75 33.93
N ILE A 137 15.73 0.27 33.17
CA ILE A 137 15.36 1.56 33.74
C ILE A 137 13.99 1.43 34.45
N ASP A 138 13.93 1.78 35.74
CA ASP A 138 12.71 1.75 36.56
C ASP A 138 11.49 2.41 35.89
N ARG A 139 11.73 3.44 35.08
CA ARG A 139 10.71 4.12 34.27
C ARG A 139 10.07 3.21 33.22
N ALA A 140 10.84 2.42 32.49
CA ALA A 140 10.31 1.49 31.48
C ALA A 140 9.40 0.44 32.14
N ARG A 141 9.83 -0.11 33.27
CA ARG A 141 9.04 -1.07 34.05
C ARG A 141 7.75 -0.46 34.59
N ARG A 142 7.80 0.77 35.14
CA ARG A 142 6.61 1.47 35.65
C ARG A 142 5.54 1.62 34.58
N TYR A 143 5.89 2.09 33.40
CA TYR A 143 4.94 2.26 32.29
C TYR A 143 4.38 0.93 31.79
N LEU A 144 5.17 -0.16 31.76
CA LEU A 144 4.65 -1.49 31.43
C LEU A 144 3.60 -1.95 32.44
N VAL A 145 3.91 -1.86 33.73
CA VAL A 145 3.00 -2.27 34.82
C VAL A 145 1.71 -1.45 34.79
N GLU A 146 1.83 -0.14 34.59
CA GLU A 146 0.68 0.75 34.44
C GLU A 146 -0.18 0.40 33.22
N SER A 147 0.45 0.14 32.08
CA SER A 147 -0.24 -0.28 30.87
C SER A 147 -1.01 -1.59 31.06
N VAL A 148 -0.40 -2.59 31.69
CA VAL A 148 -1.08 -3.87 32.02
C VAL A 148 -2.28 -3.62 32.93
N ARG A 149 -2.17 -2.76 33.95
CA ARG A 149 -3.30 -2.42 34.83
C ARG A 149 -4.45 -1.77 34.08
N TYR A 150 -4.18 -0.81 33.19
CA TYR A 150 -5.23 -0.20 32.38
C TYR A 150 -5.91 -1.24 31.49
N TYR A 151 -5.15 -2.08 30.79
CA TYR A 151 -5.74 -3.10 29.94
C TYR A 151 -6.55 -4.15 30.74
N LEU A 152 -6.08 -4.58 31.91
CA LEU A 152 -6.89 -5.46 32.76
C LEU A 152 -8.16 -4.78 33.27
N ALA A 153 -8.09 -3.51 33.68
CA ALA A 153 -9.26 -2.74 34.10
C ALA A 153 -10.29 -2.60 32.97
N GLY A 154 -9.84 -2.34 31.74
CA GLY A 154 -10.72 -2.30 30.57
C GLY A 154 -11.32 -3.67 30.23
N PHE A 155 -10.54 -4.75 30.37
CA PHE A 155 -11.01 -6.11 30.15
C PHE A 155 -12.07 -6.53 31.18
N ASP A 156 -11.92 -6.09 32.43
CA ASP A 156 -12.84 -6.41 33.53
C ASP A 156 -14.17 -5.65 33.49
N LEU A 157 -14.31 -4.64 32.59
CA LEU A 157 -15.61 -3.99 32.35
C LEU A 157 -16.64 -4.99 31.78
N ASP A 158 -16.21 -5.82 30.83
CA ASP A 158 -16.97 -6.93 30.24
C ASP A 158 -15.99 -7.80 29.43
N ARG A 159 -15.63 -8.97 29.98
CA ARG A 159 -14.65 -9.87 29.35
C ARG A 159 -15.16 -10.54 28.07
N GLY A 160 -16.48 -10.60 27.86
CA GLY A 160 -17.09 -11.13 26.65
C GLY A 160 -17.07 -10.14 25.49
N VAL A 161 -17.06 -8.85 25.80
CA VAL A 161 -17.09 -7.76 24.81
C VAL A 161 -15.70 -7.19 24.55
N TYR A 162 -14.93 -6.91 25.60
CA TYR A 162 -13.70 -6.13 25.52
C TYR A 162 -12.42 -6.97 25.50
N PHE A 163 -12.46 -8.11 24.82
CA PHE A 163 -11.36 -9.08 24.72
C PHE A 163 -10.04 -8.48 24.16
N TRP A 164 -10.12 -7.39 23.37
CA TRP A 164 -8.93 -6.71 22.84
C TRP A 164 -8.08 -6.07 23.94
N HIS A 165 -8.68 -5.68 25.07
CA HIS A 165 -7.90 -5.22 26.22
C HIS A 165 -7.15 -6.39 26.86
N GLY A 166 -7.83 -7.53 27.03
CA GLY A 166 -7.23 -8.75 27.57
C GLY A 166 -6.00 -9.20 26.77
N ILE A 167 -6.07 -9.18 25.43
CA ILE A 167 -4.95 -9.63 24.60
C ILE A 167 -3.77 -8.66 24.66
N ASN A 168 -4.03 -7.36 24.77
CA ASN A 168 -2.99 -6.36 24.99
C ASN A 168 -2.27 -6.57 26.33
N ALA A 169 -3.01 -6.89 27.40
CA ALA A 169 -2.42 -7.26 28.69
C ALA A 169 -1.57 -8.53 28.56
N ALA A 170 -2.09 -9.57 27.91
CA ALA A 170 -1.36 -10.82 27.68
C ALA A 170 -0.04 -10.60 26.92
N ALA A 171 -0.05 -9.76 25.89
CA ALA A 171 1.13 -9.41 25.10
C ALA A 171 2.21 -8.68 25.92
N LEU A 172 1.81 -7.71 26.74
CA LEU A 172 2.72 -6.97 27.61
C LEU A 172 3.31 -7.85 28.71
N ILE A 173 2.52 -8.77 29.29
CA ILE A 173 3.00 -9.74 30.27
C ILE A 173 4.00 -10.70 29.62
N ALA A 174 3.72 -11.21 28.41
CA ALA A 174 4.67 -12.02 27.66
C ALA A 174 5.97 -11.27 27.33
N ARG A 175 5.85 -9.99 26.96
CA ARG A 175 7.02 -9.11 26.75
C ARG A 175 7.83 -8.95 28.02
N ALA A 176 7.19 -8.67 29.15
CA ALA A 176 7.85 -8.53 30.45
C ALA A 176 8.68 -9.79 30.79
N HIS A 177 8.10 -10.98 30.62
CA HIS A 177 8.84 -12.24 30.81
C HIS A 177 10.05 -12.35 29.88
N ARG A 178 9.92 -12.03 28.57
CA ARG A 178 11.08 -12.02 27.63
C ARG A 178 12.18 -11.05 28.04
N LYS A 179 11.82 -9.94 28.71
CA LYS A 179 12.77 -8.92 29.19
C LYS A 179 13.23 -9.13 30.63
N GLY A 180 12.83 -10.23 31.29
CA GLY A 180 13.18 -10.50 32.70
C GLY A 180 12.57 -9.51 33.70
N MET A 181 11.47 -8.84 33.33
CA MET A 181 10.77 -7.92 34.23
C MET A 181 9.78 -8.69 35.13
N PRO A 182 9.78 -8.43 36.45
CA PRO A 182 8.85 -9.08 37.36
C PRO A 182 7.41 -8.58 37.17
N VAL A 183 6.50 -9.53 36.93
CA VAL A 183 5.08 -9.32 36.63
C VAL A 183 4.17 -10.36 37.30
N ASP A 184 4.65 -11.04 38.35
CA ASP A 184 3.95 -12.15 39.01
C ASP A 184 2.64 -11.73 39.69
N GLN A 185 2.44 -10.42 39.90
CA GLN A 185 1.18 -9.86 40.37
C GLN A 185 0.03 -9.95 39.35
N PHE A 186 0.32 -10.27 38.08
CA PHE A 186 -0.66 -10.33 37.01
C PHE A 186 -0.96 -11.78 36.58
N PRO A 187 -2.13 -12.03 35.97
CA PRO A 187 -2.44 -13.35 35.42
C PRO A 187 -1.41 -13.78 34.37
N ALA A 188 -1.13 -15.09 34.29
CA ALA A 188 -0.21 -15.61 33.29
C ALA A 188 -0.69 -15.29 31.86
N SER A 189 0.22 -14.80 31.00
CA SER A 189 -0.08 -14.43 29.60
C SER A 189 -0.82 -15.53 28.84
N LYS A 190 -0.34 -16.79 28.94
CA LYS A 190 -0.99 -17.96 28.31
C LYS A 190 -2.38 -18.28 28.87
N ALA A 191 -2.63 -17.97 30.15
CA ALA A 191 -3.95 -18.19 30.75
C ALA A 191 -4.97 -17.17 30.20
N LEU A 192 -4.57 -15.89 30.10
CA LEU A 192 -5.38 -14.86 29.45
C LEU A 192 -5.65 -15.23 27.98
N ALA A 193 -4.61 -15.60 27.23
CA ALA A 193 -4.74 -15.96 25.82
C ALA A 193 -5.70 -17.15 25.59
N ARG A 194 -5.68 -18.18 26.44
CA ARG A 194 -6.63 -19.31 26.36
C ARG A 194 -8.08 -18.85 26.56
N SER A 195 -8.34 -18.09 27.61
CA SER A 195 -9.68 -17.55 27.88
C SER A 195 -10.17 -16.66 26.73
N ILE A 196 -9.27 -15.89 26.11
CA ILE A 196 -9.61 -15.04 24.97
C ILE A 196 -9.93 -15.89 23.73
N VAL A 197 -9.14 -16.93 23.42
CA VAL A 197 -9.45 -17.85 22.31
C VAL A 197 -10.84 -18.46 22.48
N GLU A 198 -11.19 -18.92 23.69
CA GLU A 198 -12.53 -19.45 23.99
C GLU A 198 -13.62 -18.41 23.68
N THR A 199 -13.42 -17.15 24.07
CA THR A 199 -14.37 -16.06 23.81
C THR A 199 -14.50 -15.73 22.31
N VAL A 200 -13.39 -15.54 21.60
CA VAL A 200 -13.42 -15.04 20.21
C VAL A 200 -13.78 -16.12 19.19
N THR A 201 -13.56 -17.40 19.53
CA THR A 201 -13.92 -18.54 18.65
C THR A 201 -15.31 -19.13 18.92
N SER A 202 -15.94 -18.77 20.05
CA SER A 202 -17.30 -19.20 20.36
C SER A 202 -18.34 -18.61 19.38
N PRO A 203 -19.28 -19.43 18.86
CA PRO A 203 -20.39 -18.94 18.04
C PRO A 203 -21.23 -17.95 18.84
N GLY A 204 -21.32 -16.69 18.40
CA GLY A 204 -22.03 -15.63 19.12
C GLY A 204 -22.74 -14.68 18.18
N LYS A 205 -23.83 -14.05 18.67
CA LYS A 205 -24.59 -13.01 17.97
C LYS A 205 -23.88 -11.65 18.11
N THR A 206 -23.02 -11.27 17.19
CA THR A 206 -22.51 -9.89 17.11
C THR A 206 -22.30 -9.49 15.65
N GLY A 207 -22.54 -8.22 15.31
CA GLY A 207 -22.42 -7.73 13.93
C GLY A 207 -20.98 -7.51 13.45
N ASP A 208 -20.84 -7.18 12.17
CA ASP A 208 -19.61 -7.20 11.36
C ASP A 208 -18.36 -6.57 12.01
N GLN A 209 -18.50 -5.46 12.77
CA GLN A 209 -17.34 -4.81 13.40
C GLN A 209 -16.71 -5.63 14.53
N HIS A 210 -17.50 -6.38 15.30
CA HIS A 210 -16.96 -7.24 16.35
C HIS A 210 -16.22 -8.45 15.75
N ASP A 211 -16.60 -8.91 14.57
CA ASP A 211 -16.01 -10.07 13.91
C ASP A 211 -14.58 -9.79 13.42
N VAL A 212 -14.31 -8.59 12.91
CA VAL A 212 -12.95 -8.19 12.52
C VAL A 212 -12.00 -8.15 13.72
N TRP A 213 -12.43 -7.55 14.83
CA TRP A 213 -11.61 -7.48 16.05
C TRP A 213 -11.39 -8.87 16.66
N ARG A 214 -12.36 -9.79 16.54
CA ARG A 214 -12.18 -11.19 16.92
C ARG A 214 -11.05 -11.84 16.14
N MET A 215 -11.02 -11.70 14.81
CA MET A 215 -9.96 -12.31 13.97
C MET A 215 -8.56 -11.78 14.31
N GLY A 216 -8.41 -10.46 14.44
CA GLY A 216 -7.13 -9.86 14.83
C GLY A 216 -6.69 -10.27 16.25
N THR A 217 -7.63 -10.39 17.18
CA THR A 217 -7.36 -10.85 18.55
C THR A 217 -7.01 -12.34 18.58
N GLU A 218 -7.70 -13.17 17.80
CA GLU A 218 -7.46 -14.60 17.68
C GLU A 218 -6.05 -14.89 17.18
N LEU A 219 -5.61 -14.16 16.14
CA LEU A 219 -4.24 -14.19 15.64
C LEU A 219 -3.22 -13.95 16.76
N GLU A 220 -3.38 -12.87 17.52
CA GLU A 220 -2.45 -12.51 18.59
C GLU A 220 -2.51 -13.50 19.76
N ALA A 221 -3.69 -14.04 20.07
CA ALA A 221 -3.85 -15.05 21.11
C ALA A 221 -3.13 -16.34 20.75
N HIS A 222 -3.20 -16.79 19.50
CA HIS A 222 -2.44 -17.96 19.06
C HIS A 222 -0.92 -17.73 19.07
N ILE A 223 -0.47 -16.51 18.79
CA ILE A 223 0.94 -16.13 18.98
C ILE A 223 1.34 -16.26 20.46
N ALA A 224 0.52 -15.76 21.38
CA ALA A 224 0.76 -15.89 22.83
C ALA A 224 0.82 -17.34 23.32
N LEU A 225 0.06 -18.24 22.66
CA LEU A 225 0.02 -19.67 22.97
C LEU A 225 1.16 -20.47 22.31
N ASN A 226 1.96 -19.85 21.44
CA ASN A 226 2.92 -20.51 20.55
C ASN A 226 2.28 -21.48 19.55
N ASP A 227 1.02 -21.25 19.16
CA ASP A 227 0.32 -22.02 18.13
C ASP A 227 0.43 -21.30 16.78
N TRP A 228 1.59 -21.45 16.12
CA TRP A 228 1.92 -20.66 14.94
C TRP A 228 1.07 -21.04 13.71
N VAL A 229 0.60 -22.29 13.66
CA VAL A 229 -0.27 -22.77 12.57
C VAL A 229 -1.60 -22.03 12.64
N ARG A 230 -2.26 -22.03 13.81
CA ARG A 230 -3.53 -21.32 13.96
C ARG A 230 -3.37 -19.80 13.90
N ALA A 231 -2.22 -19.27 14.32
CA ALA A 231 -1.91 -17.86 14.11
C ALA A 231 -1.88 -17.52 12.62
N ALA A 232 -1.19 -18.31 11.78
CA ALA A 232 -1.17 -18.09 10.34
C ALA A 232 -2.58 -18.19 9.71
N ASP A 233 -3.39 -19.17 10.11
CA ASP A 233 -4.77 -19.31 9.62
C ASP A 233 -5.66 -18.12 10.00
N ALA A 234 -5.51 -17.61 11.23
CA ALA A 234 -6.20 -16.40 11.67
C ALA A 234 -5.73 -15.16 10.90
N ALA A 235 -4.42 -15.04 10.61
CA ALA A 235 -3.89 -13.95 9.79
C ALA A 235 -4.47 -13.97 8.37
N VAL A 236 -4.60 -15.14 7.74
CA VAL A 236 -5.20 -15.27 6.40
C VAL A 236 -6.64 -14.79 6.41
N ARG A 237 -7.47 -15.28 7.35
CA ARG A 237 -8.88 -14.83 7.47
C ARG A 237 -8.98 -13.33 7.73
N TYR A 238 -8.18 -12.83 8.68
CA TYR A 238 -8.20 -11.43 9.07
C TYR A 238 -7.79 -10.48 7.95
N THR A 239 -6.75 -10.83 7.19
CA THR A 239 -6.24 -10.00 6.09
C THR A 239 -7.16 -10.02 4.86
N ALA A 240 -7.91 -11.10 4.67
CA ALA A 240 -8.89 -11.26 3.61
C ALA A 240 -10.26 -10.61 3.91
N ALA A 241 -10.57 -10.29 5.17
CA ALA A 241 -11.83 -9.64 5.53
C ALA A 241 -11.92 -8.22 4.94
N GLU A 242 -12.98 -7.94 4.17
CA GLU A 242 -13.21 -6.64 3.52
C GLU A 242 -13.50 -5.55 4.55
N GLU A 243 -14.09 -5.93 5.68
CA GLU A 243 -14.46 -5.03 6.77
C GLU A 243 -13.25 -4.58 7.59
N ALA A 244 -12.16 -5.34 7.55
CA ALA A 244 -10.90 -4.96 8.18
C ALA A 244 -10.32 -3.75 7.46
N ASP A 245 -10.16 -2.64 8.17
CA ASP A 245 -9.64 -1.40 7.60
C ASP A 245 -8.13 -1.21 7.86
N ALA A 246 -7.55 -0.17 7.24
CA ALA A 246 -6.13 0.13 7.35
C ALA A 246 -5.71 0.30 8.81
N PHE A 247 -6.54 0.94 9.63
CA PHE A 247 -6.27 1.14 11.05
C PHE A 247 -6.16 -0.16 11.83
N GLN A 248 -7.08 -1.11 11.62
CA GLN A 248 -7.08 -2.40 12.31
C GLN A 248 -5.86 -3.23 11.93
N ILE A 249 -5.57 -3.36 10.63
CA ILE A 249 -4.39 -4.10 10.15
C ILE A 249 -3.10 -3.47 10.67
N ALA A 250 -2.95 -2.14 10.56
CA ALA A 250 -1.76 -1.44 11.06
C ALA A 250 -1.59 -1.58 12.57
N SER A 251 -2.69 -1.54 13.32
CA SER A 251 -2.66 -1.71 14.79
C SER A 251 -2.14 -3.10 15.16
N THR A 252 -2.58 -4.13 14.43
CA THR A 252 -2.13 -5.51 14.62
C THR A 252 -0.67 -5.67 14.23
N LEU A 253 -0.28 -5.16 13.06
CA LEU A 253 1.11 -5.18 12.59
C LEU A 253 2.05 -4.53 13.61
N ARG A 254 1.72 -3.33 14.09
CA ARG A 254 2.46 -2.61 15.12
C ARG A 254 2.58 -3.41 16.41
N GLN A 255 1.49 -4.03 16.85
CA GLN A 255 1.48 -4.86 18.05
C GLN A 255 2.44 -6.05 17.91
N LEU A 256 2.41 -6.73 16.77
CA LEU A 256 3.29 -7.87 16.49
C LEU A 256 4.77 -7.47 16.37
N THR A 257 5.07 -6.29 15.79
CA THR A 257 6.46 -5.85 15.62
C THR A 257 7.04 -5.19 16.87
N GLU A 258 6.28 -4.33 17.55
CA GLU A 258 6.81 -3.53 18.67
C GLU A 258 6.68 -4.26 20.02
N VAL A 259 5.56 -4.94 20.25
CA VAL A 259 5.30 -5.59 21.55
C VAL A 259 5.80 -7.01 21.54
N TRP A 260 5.40 -7.80 20.53
CA TRP A 260 5.84 -9.18 20.37
C TRP A 260 7.28 -9.30 19.85
N GLU A 261 7.84 -8.23 19.27
CA GLU A 261 9.19 -8.20 18.70
C GLU A 261 9.40 -9.25 17.60
N LEU A 262 8.33 -9.54 16.84
CA LEU A 262 8.40 -10.44 15.70
C LEU A 262 9.16 -9.80 14.54
N THR A 263 9.91 -10.64 13.83
CA THR A 263 10.72 -10.27 12.67
C THR A 263 10.32 -11.10 11.46
N SER A 264 10.61 -10.60 10.24
CA SER A 264 10.26 -11.31 9.01
C SER A 264 11.18 -12.51 8.69
N ASN A 265 12.21 -12.75 9.48
CA ASN A 265 13.20 -13.81 9.26
C ASN A 265 13.02 -15.04 10.17
N ALA A 266 12.07 -15.01 11.11
CA ALA A 266 11.83 -16.11 12.04
C ALA A 266 10.33 -16.33 12.28
N LEU A 267 9.95 -17.56 12.61
CA LEU A 267 8.57 -17.87 12.96
C LEU A 267 8.17 -17.25 14.32
N PRO A 268 6.90 -16.87 14.49
CA PRO A 268 5.84 -16.84 13.47
C PRO A 268 5.91 -15.61 12.55
N GLY A 269 6.80 -14.66 12.80
CA GLY A 269 6.84 -13.37 12.09
C GLY A 269 7.07 -13.46 10.58
N SER A 270 7.87 -14.43 10.11
CA SER A 270 8.08 -14.69 8.68
C SER A 270 6.80 -15.12 7.94
N GLN A 271 5.81 -15.67 8.63
CA GLN A 271 4.53 -16.06 8.05
C GLN A 271 3.49 -14.95 8.13
N VAL A 272 3.34 -14.29 9.27
CA VAL A 272 2.21 -13.37 9.52
C VAL A 272 2.49 -11.92 9.11
N LEU A 273 3.73 -11.43 9.29
CA LEU A 273 4.05 -10.03 9.03
C LEU A 273 3.95 -9.65 7.54
N PRO A 274 4.39 -10.47 6.57
CA PRO A 274 4.22 -10.16 5.15
C PRO A 274 2.73 -10.03 4.78
N MET A 275 1.87 -10.91 5.28
CA MET A 275 0.42 -10.85 5.02
C MET A 275 -0.20 -9.55 5.55
N LEU A 276 0.14 -9.15 6.78
CA LEU A 276 -0.37 -7.92 7.39
C LEU A 276 0.16 -6.67 6.70
N ARG A 277 1.45 -6.63 6.32
CA ARG A 277 2.01 -5.54 5.51
C ARG A 277 1.30 -5.45 4.17
N ALA A 278 1.02 -6.60 3.55
CA ALA A 278 0.33 -6.65 2.28
C ALA A 278 -1.10 -6.13 2.34
N ALA A 279 -1.82 -6.60 3.34
CA ALA A 279 -3.14 -6.14 3.71
C ALA A 279 -3.20 -4.64 3.99
N LEU A 280 -2.24 -4.09 4.74
CA LEU A 280 -2.20 -2.67 5.10
C LEU A 280 -1.99 -1.80 3.86
N LEU A 281 -0.99 -2.15 3.05
CA LEU A 281 -0.61 -1.36 1.88
C LEU A 281 -1.78 -1.21 0.91
N ALA A 282 -2.49 -2.31 0.62
CA ALA A 282 -3.69 -2.28 -0.22
C ALA A 282 -4.81 -1.39 0.33
N ARG A 283 -4.94 -1.31 1.66
CA ARG A 283 -5.95 -0.48 2.34
C ARG A 283 -5.53 0.99 2.46
N GLU A 284 -4.26 1.32 2.22
CA GLU A 284 -3.73 2.68 2.13
C GLU A 284 -3.56 3.15 0.68
N GLY A 285 -4.10 2.40 -0.30
CA GLY A 285 -3.97 2.71 -1.72
C GLY A 285 -2.60 2.37 -2.31
N GLY A 286 -1.70 1.78 -1.52
CA GLY A 286 -0.42 1.27 -1.99
C GLY A 286 -0.55 -0.12 -2.63
N GLY A 287 0.40 -0.44 -3.51
CA GLY A 287 0.65 -1.80 -3.98
C GLY A 287 2.09 -2.21 -3.67
N PHE A 288 2.54 -3.39 -4.12
CA PHE A 288 3.87 -3.97 -3.81
C PHE A 288 4.91 -3.87 -4.94
N ARG A 289 6.16 -3.54 -4.61
CA ARG A 289 7.30 -3.80 -5.50
C ARG A 289 7.82 -5.21 -5.25
N LEU A 290 7.87 -6.04 -6.29
CA LEU A 290 8.32 -7.44 -6.21
C LEU A 290 9.54 -7.68 -7.11
N GLU A 291 10.52 -8.41 -6.58
CA GLU A 291 11.65 -8.92 -7.35
C GLU A 291 11.30 -10.31 -7.92
N PRO A 292 11.45 -10.56 -9.24
CA PRO A 292 10.99 -11.80 -9.90
C PRO A 292 11.52 -13.09 -9.25
N HIS A 293 12.77 -13.09 -8.81
CA HIS A 293 13.40 -14.24 -8.18
C HIS A 293 12.78 -14.60 -6.81
N GLN A 294 12.29 -13.60 -6.06
CA GLN A 294 11.61 -13.81 -4.78
C GLN A 294 10.23 -14.44 -5.01
N VAL A 295 9.48 -13.92 -5.98
CA VAL A 295 8.14 -14.44 -6.32
C VAL A 295 8.22 -15.86 -6.86
N ALA A 296 9.18 -16.16 -7.73
CA ALA A 296 9.37 -17.51 -8.29
C ALA A 296 9.71 -18.55 -7.20
N ALA A 297 10.49 -18.16 -6.18
CA ALA A 297 10.80 -19.01 -5.04
C ALA A 297 9.55 -19.28 -4.17
N ASP A 298 8.77 -18.23 -3.89
CA ASP A 298 7.53 -18.32 -3.11
C ASP A 298 6.46 -19.16 -3.83
N LEU A 299 6.37 -19.06 -5.16
CA LEU A 299 5.48 -19.85 -6.00
C LEU A 299 5.86 -21.33 -6.01
N LYS A 300 7.16 -21.66 -6.15
CA LYS A 300 7.64 -23.06 -6.15
C LYS A 300 7.43 -23.78 -4.82
N GLY A 301 7.47 -23.06 -3.69
CA GLY A 301 7.19 -23.62 -2.36
C GLY A 301 5.71 -23.91 -2.07
N SER A 302 4.81 -23.62 -3.01
CA SER A 302 3.36 -23.60 -2.78
C SER A 302 2.54 -24.64 -3.57
N ALA A 303 3.21 -25.65 -4.14
CA ALA A 303 2.60 -26.68 -4.97
C ALA A 303 1.45 -27.43 -4.25
N GLY A 304 0.19 -27.12 -4.61
CA GLY A 304 -0.97 -27.94 -4.23
C GLY A 304 -2.32 -27.24 -4.15
N LEU A 305 -2.40 -25.91 -4.12
CA LEU A 305 -3.67 -25.18 -3.99
C LEU A 305 -3.62 -23.91 -4.85
N GLU A 306 -4.70 -23.60 -5.57
CA GLU A 306 -4.87 -22.29 -6.22
C GLU A 306 -4.81 -21.20 -5.13
N LYS A 307 -3.61 -20.65 -4.91
CA LYS A 307 -3.35 -19.60 -3.93
C LYS A 307 -3.61 -18.24 -4.56
N VAL A 308 -4.38 -17.42 -3.85
CA VAL A 308 -4.57 -16.02 -4.18
C VAL A 308 -3.42 -15.25 -3.56
N PHE A 309 -2.63 -14.55 -4.38
CA PHE A 309 -1.57 -13.68 -3.91
C PHE A 309 -2.07 -12.23 -3.86
N GLY A 310 -1.95 -11.59 -2.70
CA GLY A 310 -1.98 -10.14 -2.57
C GLY A 310 -3.33 -9.44 -2.77
N ALA A 311 -3.43 -8.24 -2.20
CA ALA A 311 -4.65 -7.47 -2.10
C ALA A 311 -4.75 -6.44 -3.24
N GLY A 312 -5.43 -6.88 -4.29
CA GLY A 312 -5.97 -6.07 -5.38
C GLY A 312 -6.65 -7.02 -6.35
N GLN A 313 -7.98 -7.14 -6.30
CA GLN A 313 -8.80 -8.11 -7.05
C GLN A 313 -8.07 -9.43 -7.35
N PHE A 314 -8.21 -10.44 -6.47
CA PHE A 314 -7.91 -11.86 -6.69
C PHE A 314 -7.24 -12.19 -8.04
N LYS A 315 -5.95 -11.85 -8.21
CA LYS A 315 -5.20 -12.29 -9.38
C LYS A 315 -4.72 -13.71 -9.11
N THR A 316 -5.02 -14.61 -10.05
CA THR A 316 -4.71 -16.03 -9.90
C THR A 316 -3.20 -16.25 -9.91
N VAL A 317 -2.73 -17.37 -9.36
CA VAL A 317 -1.34 -17.83 -9.53
C VAL A 317 -0.91 -17.76 -11.00
N LYS A 318 -1.79 -18.16 -11.92
CA LYS A 318 -1.55 -18.13 -13.36
C LYS A 318 -1.30 -16.71 -13.88
N TRP A 319 -2.03 -15.72 -13.37
CA TRP A 319 -1.81 -14.32 -13.75
C TRP A 319 -0.44 -13.84 -13.27
N TYR A 320 -0.03 -14.17 -12.04
CA TYR A 320 1.31 -13.84 -11.56
C TYR A 320 2.42 -14.57 -12.32
N GLN A 321 2.23 -15.85 -12.61
CA GLN A 321 3.15 -16.62 -13.43
C GLN A 321 3.30 -15.99 -14.82
N HIS A 322 2.20 -15.57 -15.45
CA HIS A 322 2.27 -14.89 -16.74
C HIS A 322 3.06 -13.57 -16.65
N GLY A 323 2.85 -12.77 -15.59
CA GLY A 323 3.65 -11.57 -15.35
C GLY A 323 5.14 -11.86 -15.17
N LEU A 324 5.49 -12.99 -14.52
CA LEU A 324 6.89 -13.45 -14.42
C LEU A 324 7.43 -13.94 -15.75
N ASP A 325 6.62 -14.61 -16.55
CA ASP A 325 7.02 -15.09 -17.88
C ASP A 325 7.33 -13.90 -18.81
N CYS A 326 6.63 -12.76 -18.65
CA CYS A 326 6.96 -11.52 -19.35
C CYS A 326 8.38 -11.02 -19.06
N CYS A 327 8.91 -11.24 -17.86
CA CYS A 327 10.26 -10.79 -17.46
C CYS A 327 11.37 -11.36 -18.35
N GLU A 328 11.17 -12.55 -18.95
CA GLU A 328 12.13 -13.16 -19.88
C GLU A 328 12.35 -12.33 -21.15
N SER A 329 11.37 -11.50 -21.52
CA SER A 329 11.42 -10.65 -22.71
C SER A 329 11.85 -9.21 -22.40
N ILE A 330 12.22 -8.90 -21.15
CA ILE A 330 12.59 -7.56 -20.70
C ILE A 330 14.09 -7.50 -20.38
N ALA A 331 14.75 -6.51 -20.93
CA ALA A 331 16.20 -6.35 -20.85
C ALA A 331 16.59 -4.98 -20.29
N ARG A 332 17.69 -4.96 -19.54
CA ARG A 332 18.35 -3.72 -19.13
C ARG A 332 19.21 -3.25 -20.27
N ILE A 333 19.09 -1.95 -20.57
CA ILE A 333 19.99 -1.29 -21.49
C ILE A 333 21.10 -0.67 -20.66
N GLU A 334 22.33 -1.04 -20.95
CA GLU A 334 23.49 -0.63 -20.18
C GLU A 334 24.67 -0.20 -21.08
N THR A 335 25.55 0.61 -20.53
CA THR A 335 26.84 0.93 -21.15
C THR A 335 27.71 -0.33 -21.21
N SER A 336 28.80 -0.28 -22.00
CA SER A 336 29.82 -1.35 -21.97
C SER A 336 30.47 -1.55 -20.59
N GLU A 337 30.36 -0.58 -19.69
CA GLU A 337 30.86 -0.62 -18.32
C GLU A 337 29.82 -1.19 -17.33
N GLY A 338 28.59 -1.48 -17.79
CA GLY A 338 27.51 -2.06 -17.00
C GLY A 338 26.62 -1.03 -16.29
N ASN A 339 26.75 0.26 -16.59
CA ASN A 339 25.88 1.29 -16.03
C ASN A 339 24.51 1.24 -16.72
N SER A 340 23.43 1.17 -15.94
CA SER A 340 22.07 1.12 -16.46
C SER A 340 21.62 2.48 -17.01
N GLU A 341 21.17 2.49 -18.26
CA GLU A 341 20.66 3.70 -18.94
C GLU A 341 19.14 3.64 -19.14
N GLY A 342 18.56 2.43 -19.14
CA GLY A 342 17.12 2.26 -19.23
C GLY A 342 16.69 0.81 -19.37
N THR A 343 15.45 0.66 -19.79
CA THR A 343 14.79 -0.62 -20.02
C THR A 343 14.44 -0.77 -21.50
N GLY A 344 14.55 -1.99 -22.01
CA GLY A 344 14.04 -2.38 -23.32
C GLY A 344 13.33 -3.72 -23.23
N TRP A 345 12.58 -4.07 -24.25
CA TRP A 345 11.83 -5.32 -24.28
C TRP A 345 11.63 -5.80 -25.71
N VAL A 346 11.50 -7.11 -25.89
CA VAL A 346 11.39 -7.70 -27.23
C VAL A 346 9.95 -8.09 -27.57
N CYS A 347 9.53 -7.89 -28.82
CA CYS A 347 8.26 -8.37 -29.35
C CYS A 347 8.41 -8.74 -30.84
N ARG A 348 7.39 -9.39 -31.41
CA ARG A 348 7.40 -9.76 -32.83
C ARG A 348 7.28 -8.54 -33.73
N ALA A 349 8.03 -8.52 -34.81
CA ALA A 349 7.96 -7.50 -35.84
C ALA A 349 6.53 -7.38 -36.41
N ASP A 350 5.84 -8.49 -36.64
CA ASP A 350 4.44 -8.47 -37.08
C ASP A 350 3.52 -7.68 -36.14
N ALA A 351 3.73 -7.77 -34.82
CA ALA A 351 2.93 -7.04 -33.86
C ALA A 351 3.09 -5.51 -33.97
N LEU A 352 4.20 -5.01 -34.53
CA LEU A 352 4.45 -3.58 -34.74
C LEU A 352 4.13 -3.13 -36.17
N PHE A 353 4.51 -3.95 -37.15
CA PHE A 353 4.52 -3.59 -38.57
C PHE A 353 3.37 -4.23 -39.38
N GLY A 354 2.70 -5.27 -38.87
CA GLY A 354 1.65 -6.02 -39.57
C GLY A 354 2.14 -6.70 -40.84
N ASN A 355 3.39 -7.16 -40.85
CA ASN A 355 4.10 -7.64 -42.04
C ASN A 355 4.27 -9.18 -42.09
N GLY A 356 3.68 -9.92 -41.15
CA GLY A 356 3.77 -11.38 -41.05
C GLY A 356 5.13 -11.92 -40.60
N SER A 357 6.06 -11.05 -40.16
CA SER A 357 7.39 -11.48 -39.71
C SER A 357 7.41 -11.91 -38.25
N ASP A 358 7.84 -13.15 -38.01
CA ASP A 358 8.06 -13.70 -36.67
C ASP A 358 9.37 -13.22 -36.01
N LYS A 359 10.15 -12.36 -36.69
CA LYS A 359 11.41 -11.83 -36.14
C LYS A 359 11.13 -11.02 -34.87
N LEU A 360 11.90 -11.27 -33.80
CA LEU A 360 11.81 -10.47 -32.58
C LEU A 360 12.71 -9.23 -32.68
N LEU A 361 12.17 -8.08 -32.26
CA LEU A 361 12.83 -6.79 -32.25
C LEU A 361 12.80 -6.19 -30.85
N LEU A 362 13.86 -5.49 -30.45
CA LEU A 362 13.90 -4.73 -29.20
C LEU A 362 13.19 -3.39 -29.39
N VAL A 363 12.37 -3.02 -28.42
CA VAL A 363 11.72 -1.71 -28.28
C VAL A 363 12.27 -1.01 -27.04
N THR A 364 12.62 0.28 -27.18
CA THR A 364 12.99 1.17 -26.07
C THR A 364 12.72 2.63 -26.46
N ASN A 365 13.03 3.59 -25.58
CA ASN A 365 12.91 5.01 -25.93
C ASN A 365 14.08 5.52 -26.77
N SER A 366 13.80 6.54 -27.58
CA SER A 366 14.83 7.23 -28.37
C SER A 366 15.78 8.06 -27.50
N HIS A 367 15.36 8.48 -26.32
CA HIS A 367 16.25 9.10 -25.33
C HIS A 367 17.09 8.08 -24.53
N VAL A 368 16.85 6.77 -24.69
CA VAL A 368 17.67 5.72 -24.10
C VAL A 368 18.68 5.19 -25.12
N VAL A 369 18.22 4.86 -26.34
CA VAL A 369 19.08 4.44 -27.46
C VAL A 369 18.71 5.15 -28.75
N ASN A 370 19.69 5.73 -29.46
CA ASN A 370 19.49 6.30 -30.80
C ASN A 370 20.72 6.16 -31.71
N ALA A 371 20.66 6.72 -32.92
CA ALA A 371 21.71 6.60 -33.92
C ALA A 371 22.93 7.50 -33.62
N GLU A 372 22.72 8.61 -32.91
CA GLU A 372 23.68 9.68 -32.70
C GLU A 372 24.41 9.58 -31.34
N GLY A 373 23.79 8.98 -30.33
CA GLY A 373 24.23 9.02 -28.92
C GLY A 373 24.11 10.40 -28.26
N GLY A 374 23.18 11.24 -28.73
CA GLY A 374 22.96 12.61 -28.24
C GLY A 374 21.89 12.71 -27.15
N GLU A 375 21.86 13.87 -26.46
CA GLU A 375 20.83 14.25 -25.45
C GLU A 375 20.73 13.30 -24.24
N GLY A 376 21.80 12.57 -23.91
CA GLY A 376 21.84 11.63 -22.79
C GLY A 376 21.50 10.18 -23.17
N ALA A 377 21.24 9.89 -24.45
CA ALA A 377 21.01 8.54 -24.95
C ALA A 377 22.33 7.82 -25.33
N LEU A 378 22.33 6.49 -25.30
CA LEU A 378 23.40 5.69 -25.89
C LEU A 378 23.28 5.63 -27.40
N ARG A 379 24.44 5.65 -28.07
CA ARG A 379 24.50 5.23 -29.48
C ARG A 379 24.24 3.73 -29.57
N PHE A 380 23.40 3.30 -30.50
CA PHE A 380 22.95 1.89 -30.58
C PHE A 380 24.12 0.89 -30.55
N ASP A 381 25.18 1.10 -31.33
CA ASP A 381 26.34 0.20 -31.39
C ASP A 381 27.21 0.18 -30.11
N LYS A 382 26.95 1.09 -29.16
CA LYS A 382 27.59 1.14 -27.83
C LYS A 382 26.71 0.56 -26.73
N ALA A 383 25.43 0.33 -27.00
CA ALA A 383 24.51 -0.25 -26.03
C ALA A 383 24.70 -1.76 -25.89
N ALA A 384 24.78 -2.23 -24.64
CA ALA A 384 24.61 -3.63 -24.29
C ALA A 384 23.19 -3.86 -23.77
N VAL A 385 22.63 -5.03 -24.09
CA VAL A 385 21.25 -5.41 -23.77
C VAL A 385 21.29 -6.68 -22.93
N ARG A 386 21.01 -6.56 -21.64
CA ARG A 386 21.09 -7.65 -20.66
C ARG A 386 19.71 -8.15 -20.28
N PHE A 387 19.42 -9.41 -20.58
CA PHE A 387 18.24 -10.11 -20.08
C PHE A 387 18.58 -10.76 -18.75
N GLU A 388 18.22 -10.11 -17.64
CA GLU A 388 18.65 -10.54 -16.29
C GLU A 388 18.21 -11.97 -15.95
N ILE A 389 16.98 -12.36 -16.32
CA ILE A 389 16.41 -13.67 -15.96
C ILE A 389 17.19 -14.83 -16.58
N SER A 390 17.55 -14.72 -17.86
CA SER A 390 18.33 -15.73 -18.57
C SER A 390 19.84 -15.57 -18.41
N GLY A 391 20.29 -14.41 -17.93
CA GLY A 391 21.70 -14.02 -17.91
C GLY A 391 22.28 -13.69 -19.30
N HIS A 392 21.46 -13.67 -20.35
CA HIS A 392 21.89 -13.42 -21.73
C HIS A 392 22.25 -11.95 -21.94
N VAL A 393 23.33 -11.69 -22.68
CA VAL A 393 23.74 -10.34 -23.08
C VAL A 393 23.89 -10.30 -24.59
N SER A 394 23.27 -9.29 -25.21
CA SER A 394 23.40 -9.00 -26.64
C SER A 394 23.84 -7.55 -26.87
N ARG A 395 24.12 -7.21 -28.13
CA ARG A 395 24.29 -5.84 -28.61
C ARG A 395 23.22 -5.50 -29.63
N CYS A 396 23.02 -4.22 -29.85
CA CYS A 396 22.19 -3.68 -30.92
C CYS A 396 22.95 -3.76 -32.26
N SER A 397 22.36 -4.44 -33.24
CA SER A 397 22.98 -4.65 -34.55
C SER A 397 22.61 -3.55 -35.55
N SER A 398 21.33 -3.16 -35.61
CA SER A 398 20.84 -2.09 -36.48
C SER A 398 19.53 -1.49 -35.97
N ILE A 399 19.27 -0.22 -36.29
CA ILE A 399 17.98 0.43 -36.02
C ILE A 399 17.03 0.13 -37.18
N VAL A 400 15.88 -0.48 -36.88
CA VAL A 400 14.80 -0.74 -37.85
C VAL A 400 13.95 0.51 -38.04
N TRP A 401 13.66 1.21 -36.94
CA TRP A 401 12.82 2.41 -36.94
C TRP A 401 13.11 3.26 -35.70
N SER A 402 12.97 4.58 -35.83
CA SER A 402 13.07 5.50 -34.69
C SER A 402 12.15 6.72 -34.84
N SER A 403 11.72 7.28 -33.71
CA SER A 403 10.95 8.52 -33.60
C SER A 403 11.53 9.41 -32.49
N PRO A 404 11.75 10.71 -32.77
CA PRO A 404 12.32 11.65 -31.80
C PRO A 404 11.53 11.79 -30.49
N ILE A 405 12.19 12.30 -29.45
CA ILE A 405 11.64 12.50 -28.09
C ILE A 405 10.32 13.30 -28.11
N LYS A 406 10.22 14.32 -28.97
CA LYS A 406 9.02 15.17 -29.08
C LYS A 406 7.84 14.50 -29.77
N GLU A 407 8.04 13.33 -30.38
CA GLU A 407 7.02 12.58 -31.11
C GLU A 407 6.58 11.33 -30.34
N CYS A 408 7.07 10.16 -30.73
CA CYS A 408 6.78 8.87 -30.11
C CYS A 408 7.93 8.37 -29.24
N ASP A 409 9.06 9.09 -29.18
CA ASP A 409 10.20 8.79 -28.31
C ASP A 409 10.51 7.29 -28.24
N ALA A 410 10.68 6.66 -29.39
CA ALA A 410 10.74 5.21 -29.48
C ALA A 410 11.75 4.80 -30.54
N THR A 411 12.50 3.75 -30.25
CA THR A 411 13.48 3.17 -31.15
C THR A 411 13.32 1.65 -31.15
N ILE A 412 13.25 1.10 -32.36
CA ILE A 412 13.08 -0.33 -32.64
C ILE A 412 14.38 -0.84 -33.24
N VAL A 413 14.96 -1.86 -32.64
CA VAL A 413 16.34 -2.27 -32.86
C VAL A 413 16.42 -3.78 -33.08
N GLU A 414 17.25 -4.21 -34.02
CA GLU A 414 17.65 -5.61 -34.17
C GLU A 414 18.79 -5.94 -33.20
N LEU A 415 18.77 -7.14 -32.64
CA LEU A 415 19.83 -7.63 -31.75
C LEU A 415 20.71 -8.66 -32.46
N ASP A 416 22.00 -8.69 -32.12
CA ASP A 416 22.94 -9.70 -32.63
C ASP A 416 22.50 -11.12 -32.26
N SER A 417 21.93 -11.28 -31.07
CA SER A 417 21.41 -12.54 -30.57
C SER A 417 20.28 -12.31 -29.56
N LEU A 418 19.49 -13.34 -29.32
CA LEU A 418 18.40 -13.33 -28.35
C LEU A 418 18.57 -14.48 -27.36
N PRO A 419 18.02 -14.36 -26.14
CA PRO A 419 17.97 -15.48 -25.21
C PRO A 419 17.31 -16.71 -25.86
N PRO A 420 17.80 -17.93 -25.57
CA PRO A 420 17.16 -19.14 -26.07
C PRO A 420 15.69 -19.20 -25.63
N LYS A 421 14.77 -19.42 -26.58
CA LYS A 421 13.32 -19.59 -26.36
C LYS A 421 12.57 -18.34 -25.86
N VAL A 422 13.15 -17.14 -25.95
CA VAL A 422 12.38 -15.91 -25.68
C VAL A 422 11.22 -15.80 -26.67
N ALA A 423 10.00 -15.59 -26.17
CA ALA A 423 8.78 -15.55 -26.99
C ALA A 423 8.44 -14.14 -27.50
N GLY A 424 8.93 -13.10 -26.80
CA GLY A 424 8.51 -11.73 -26.98
C GLY A 424 7.21 -11.40 -26.25
N LEU A 425 7.03 -10.13 -25.89
CA LEU A 425 5.82 -9.61 -25.27
C LEU A 425 4.70 -9.45 -26.30
N SER A 426 3.48 -9.78 -25.88
CA SER A 426 2.25 -9.52 -26.63
C SER A 426 1.89 -8.03 -26.58
N LEU A 427 1.39 -7.51 -27.70
CA LEU A 427 0.94 -6.12 -27.81
C LEU A 427 -0.59 -6.08 -27.88
N SER A 428 -1.21 -5.18 -27.12
CA SER A 428 -2.66 -4.98 -27.15
C SER A 428 -3.09 -4.34 -28.47
N ASP A 429 -4.12 -4.92 -29.09
CA ASP A 429 -4.82 -4.30 -30.23
C ASP A 429 -5.93 -3.33 -29.78
N GLU A 430 -6.36 -3.40 -28.52
CA GLU A 430 -7.35 -2.50 -27.95
C GLU A 430 -6.74 -1.11 -27.69
N ALA A 431 -7.41 -0.06 -28.16
CA ALA A 431 -7.06 1.32 -27.84
C ALA A 431 -7.33 1.61 -26.36
N LEU A 432 -6.39 2.32 -25.71
CA LEU A 432 -6.57 2.77 -24.33
C LEU A 432 -7.73 3.78 -24.26
N ALA A 433 -8.69 3.52 -23.38
CA ALA A 433 -9.84 4.37 -23.15
C ALA A 433 -10.14 4.50 -21.65
N MET A 434 -10.55 5.72 -21.25
CA MET A 434 -11.04 5.98 -19.90
C MET A 434 -12.35 5.21 -19.64
N ARG A 435 -12.46 4.64 -18.44
CA ARG A 435 -13.73 4.10 -17.95
C ARG A 435 -14.61 5.24 -17.39
N PRO A 436 -15.94 5.09 -17.38
CA PRO A 436 -16.84 6.04 -16.72
C PRO A 436 -16.43 6.28 -15.25
N PRO A 437 -16.63 7.49 -14.69
CA PRO A 437 -16.28 7.78 -13.29
C PRO A 437 -16.98 6.89 -12.25
N THR A 438 -18.09 6.26 -12.63
CA THR A 438 -18.84 5.30 -11.81
C THR A 438 -18.15 3.93 -11.70
N GLU A 439 -17.18 3.66 -12.57
CA GLU A 439 -16.44 2.40 -12.62
C GLU A 439 -15.03 2.53 -12.03
N ARG A 440 -14.44 1.40 -11.65
CA ARG A 440 -13.05 1.37 -11.18
C ARG A 440 -12.11 1.75 -12.32
N ALA A 441 -11.25 2.74 -12.08
CA ALA A 441 -10.18 3.11 -13.00
C ALA A 441 -9.34 1.91 -13.44
N ARG A 442 -8.95 1.88 -14.72
CA ARG A 442 -8.06 0.85 -15.28
C ARG A 442 -6.72 0.91 -14.55
N ARG A 443 -6.10 -0.26 -14.33
CA ARG A 443 -4.73 -0.33 -13.81
C ARG A 443 -3.72 -0.58 -14.92
N LEU A 444 -2.56 0.07 -14.82
CA LEU A 444 -1.43 -0.05 -15.73
C LEU A 444 -0.19 -0.44 -14.94
N TYR A 445 0.44 -1.54 -15.31
CA TYR A 445 1.58 -2.11 -14.59
C TYR A 445 2.87 -1.88 -15.36
N ILE A 446 3.97 -1.65 -14.66
CA ILE A 446 5.31 -1.56 -15.25
C ILE A 446 6.19 -2.68 -14.72
N ILE A 447 6.96 -3.27 -15.62
CA ILE A 447 8.10 -4.12 -15.28
C ILE A 447 9.36 -3.50 -15.89
N GLY A 448 10.39 -3.27 -15.09
CA GLY A 448 11.63 -2.68 -15.59
C GLY A 448 12.68 -2.46 -14.51
N TYR A 449 13.73 -1.72 -14.85
CA TYR A 449 14.93 -1.56 -14.02
C TYR A 449 14.93 -0.22 -13.26
N ALA A 450 14.00 -0.08 -12.31
CA ALA A 450 13.87 1.13 -11.50
C ALA A 450 15.13 1.40 -10.65
N GLY A 451 15.71 2.59 -10.78
CA GLY A 451 16.93 3.01 -10.10
C GLY A 451 18.21 2.35 -10.64
N GLY A 452 18.16 1.70 -11.80
CA GLY A 452 19.28 0.92 -12.35
C GLY A 452 19.62 -0.35 -11.56
N ARG A 453 18.72 -0.78 -10.66
CA ARG A 453 18.84 -1.99 -9.83
C ARG A 453 18.43 -3.25 -10.60
N GLY A 454 18.14 -4.33 -9.89
CA GLY A 454 17.60 -5.55 -10.49
C GLY A 454 16.24 -5.33 -11.16
N LEU A 455 15.85 -6.27 -12.02
CA LEU A 455 14.55 -6.26 -12.67
C LEU A 455 13.43 -6.27 -11.63
N SER A 456 12.53 -5.29 -11.69
CA SER A 456 11.51 -5.08 -10.65
C SER A 456 10.11 -4.94 -11.24
N PHE A 457 9.14 -5.42 -10.46
CA PHE A 457 7.72 -5.34 -10.78
C PHE A 457 7.05 -4.29 -9.89
N SER A 458 6.43 -3.27 -10.47
CA SER A 458 5.65 -2.29 -9.70
C SER A 458 4.17 -2.69 -9.68
N PHE A 459 3.65 -3.14 -8.54
CA PHE A 459 2.20 -3.32 -8.31
C PHE A 459 1.56 -2.08 -7.62
N ASP A 460 2.37 -1.08 -7.29
CA ASP A 460 2.05 0.12 -6.52
C ASP A 460 1.39 1.21 -7.35
N ASP A 461 0.34 1.84 -6.80
CA ASP A 461 -0.33 3.03 -7.34
C ASP A 461 -0.57 3.02 -8.85
N ASN A 462 -0.87 1.85 -9.43
CA ASN A 462 -0.93 1.60 -10.88
C ASN A 462 -2.17 2.18 -11.58
N VAL A 463 -2.69 3.33 -11.16
CA VAL A 463 -3.98 3.84 -11.64
C VAL A 463 -3.79 4.68 -12.90
N MET A 464 -4.56 4.36 -13.96
CA MET A 464 -4.67 5.21 -15.14
C MET A 464 -5.42 6.50 -14.79
N ILE A 465 -4.78 7.64 -15.03
CA ILE A 465 -5.29 8.99 -14.72
C ILE A 465 -6.05 9.57 -15.91
N ALA A 466 -5.45 9.52 -17.10
CA ALA A 466 -5.98 10.09 -18.32
C ALA A 466 -5.38 9.39 -19.55
N CYS A 467 -6.07 9.41 -20.69
CA CYS A 467 -5.50 8.93 -21.95
C CYS A 467 -5.97 9.76 -23.14
N SER A 468 -5.14 9.79 -24.17
CA SER A 468 -5.37 10.38 -25.49
C SER A 468 -4.75 9.45 -26.55
N ASP A 469 -4.96 9.77 -27.83
CA ASP A 469 -4.37 9.00 -28.94
C ASP A 469 -2.84 8.96 -28.91
N ARG A 470 -2.18 9.93 -28.25
CA ARG A 470 -0.71 10.08 -28.26
C ARG A 470 -0.03 9.81 -26.93
N ARG A 471 -0.77 9.91 -25.82
CA ARG A 471 -0.23 9.87 -24.45
C ARG A 471 -1.22 9.24 -23.49
N VAL A 472 -0.70 8.49 -22.53
CA VAL A 472 -1.43 8.00 -21.36
C VAL A 472 -0.74 8.46 -20.09
N HIS A 473 -1.51 8.99 -19.14
CA HIS A 473 -1.05 9.31 -17.80
C HIS A 473 -1.52 8.26 -16.81
N TYR A 474 -0.61 7.84 -15.94
CA TYR A 474 -0.88 6.87 -14.89
C TYR A 474 0.05 7.10 -13.73
N ARG A 475 -0.34 6.65 -12.54
CA ARG A 475 0.57 6.59 -11.41
C ARG A 475 1.21 5.21 -11.38
N THR A 476 2.44 5.15 -10.88
CA THR A 476 3.17 3.96 -10.46
C THR A 476 4.54 4.43 -9.95
N PRO A 477 5.13 3.87 -8.89
CA PRO A 477 6.47 4.23 -8.44
C PRO A 477 7.50 3.88 -9.50
N THR A 478 7.98 4.92 -10.18
CA THR A 478 9.11 4.85 -11.11
C THR A 478 10.30 5.61 -10.53
N GLU A 479 11.49 5.16 -10.86
CA GLU A 479 12.75 5.85 -10.57
C GLU A 479 13.56 5.92 -11.87
N GLY A 480 14.66 6.70 -11.89
CA GLY A 480 15.56 6.72 -13.05
C GLY A 480 15.98 5.30 -13.46
N GLY A 481 15.89 4.97 -14.75
CA GLY A 481 16.11 3.60 -15.27
C GLY A 481 14.82 2.87 -15.72
N SER A 482 13.64 3.35 -15.33
CA SER A 482 12.35 2.85 -15.84
C SER A 482 12.04 3.30 -17.28
N SER A 483 12.76 4.28 -17.82
CA SER A 483 12.64 4.71 -19.22
C SER A 483 12.73 3.52 -20.18
N GLY A 484 11.72 3.36 -21.01
CA GLY A 484 11.65 2.31 -22.04
C GLY A 484 10.95 1.05 -21.56
N SER A 485 10.47 1.03 -20.31
CA SER A 485 9.73 -0.12 -19.79
C SER A 485 8.41 -0.33 -20.51
N PRO A 486 8.00 -1.59 -20.73
CA PRO A 486 6.66 -1.90 -21.19
C PRO A 486 5.62 -1.55 -20.10
N VAL A 487 4.51 -0.95 -20.53
CA VAL A 487 3.34 -0.70 -19.69
C VAL A 487 2.25 -1.70 -20.07
N PHE A 488 1.80 -2.49 -19.11
CA PHE A 488 0.86 -3.60 -19.32
C PHE A 488 -0.55 -3.26 -18.88
N ASN A 489 -1.53 -3.87 -19.55
CA ASN A 489 -2.91 -3.87 -19.08
C ASN A 489 -3.09 -4.74 -17.81
N GLU A 490 -4.24 -4.61 -17.16
CA GLU A 490 -4.50 -5.32 -15.90
C GLU A 490 -4.94 -6.77 -16.06
N ASP A 491 -5.35 -7.21 -17.26
CA ASP A 491 -6.07 -8.47 -17.44
C ASP A 491 -5.22 -9.57 -18.06
N SER A 492 -4.43 -9.26 -19.08
CA SER A 492 -3.76 -10.24 -19.93
C SER A 492 -2.24 -10.09 -20.02
N TRP A 493 -1.64 -9.07 -19.39
CA TRP A 493 -0.22 -8.73 -19.57
C TRP A 493 0.14 -8.38 -21.01
N ASP A 494 -0.80 -7.80 -21.76
CA ASP A 494 -0.49 -7.22 -23.06
C ASP A 494 0.07 -5.81 -22.88
N VAL A 495 1.12 -5.49 -23.62
CA VAL A 495 1.72 -4.15 -23.62
C VAL A 495 0.77 -3.19 -24.30
N VAL A 496 0.40 -2.12 -23.59
CA VAL A 496 -0.50 -1.06 -24.07
C VAL A 496 0.22 0.26 -24.32
N ALA A 497 1.37 0.49 -23.67
CA ALA A 497 2.18 1.68 -23.88
C ALA A 497 3.68 1.45 -23.60
N LEU A 498 4.52 2.37 -24.07
CA LEU A 498 5.93 2.49 -23.72
C LEU A 498 6.10 3.60 -22.67
N HIS A 499 6.64 3.28 -21.48
CA HIS A 499 6.92 4.30 -20.46
C HIS A 499 8.05 5.21 -20.91
N HIS A 500 7.87 6.54 -20.84
CA HIS A 500 8.91 7.47 -21.31
C HIS A 500 9.21 8.64 -20.36
N ALA A 501 8.29 9.02 -19.47
CA ALA A 501 8.53 10.12 -18.53
C ALA A 501 7.77 9.95 -17.22
N GLY A 502 8.28 10.58 -16.15
CA GLY A 502 7.59 10.75 -14.87
C GLY A 502 7.91 12.11 -14.26
N LYS A 503 6.88 12.82 -13.77
CA LYS A 503 7.04 14.16 -13.15
C LYS A 503 6.06 14.35 -11.99
N ALA A 504 6.54 14.95 -10.91
CA ALA A 504 5.69 15.42 -9.81
C ALA A 504 4.70 16.53 -10.24
N LYS A 505 5.03 17.26 -11.31
CA LYS A 505 4.18 18.28 -11.93
C LYS A 505 4.10 18.06 -13.44
N MET A 506 3.35 17.06 -13.86
CA MET A 506 2.99 16.81 -15.25
C MET A 506 1.77 17.65 -15.65
N PRO A 507 1.81 18.41 -16.76
CA PRO A 507 0.61 19.07 -17.28
C PRO A 507 -0.47 18.03 -17.58
N LYS A 508 -1.72 18.25 -17.18
CA LYS A 508 -2.79 17.27 -17.45
C LYS A 508 -3.13 17.22 -18.94
N LEU A 509 -3.54 16.04 -19.43
CA LEU A 509 -3.93 15.86 -20.83
C LEU A 509 -5.22 16.60 -21.20
N ASP A 510 -6.16 16.72 -20.26
CA ASP A 510 -7.46 17.37 -20.44
C ASP A 510 -7.42 18.88 -20.14
N ASP A 511 -6.49 19.32 -19.29
CA ASP A 511 -6.27 20.72 -18.96
C ASP A 511 -4.76 21.04 -18.83
N PRO A 512 -4.10 21.49 -19.91
CA PRO A 512 -2.68 21.81 -19.89
C PRO A 512 -2.28 22.97 -18.96
N ALA A 513 -3.23 23.76 -18.45
CA ALA A 513 -2.95 24.80 -17.46
C ALA A 513 -2.85 24.26 -16.02
N SER A 514 -3.29 23.01 -15.81
CA SER A 514 -3.25 22.30 -14.54
C SER A 514 -2.17 21.23 -14.51
N PHE A 515 -1.67 20.90 -13.32
CA PHE A 515 -0.63 19.88 -13.13
C PHE A 515 -1.10 18.73 -12.22
N CYS A 516 -0.58 17.54 -12.43
CA CYS A 516 -0.70 16.39 -11.54
C CYS A 516 0.64 15.64 -11.42
N GLU A 517 0.80 14.86 -10.36
CA GLU A 517 1.88 13.87 -10.30
C GLU A 517 1.48 12.68 -11.17
N ALA A 518 2.28 12.39 -12.20
CA ALA A 518 2.00 11.31 -13.14
C ALA A 518 3.26 10.80 -13.84
N ASN A 519 3.21 9.53 -14.20
CA ASN A 519 3.98 8.97 -15.31
C ASN A 519 3.24 9.21 -16.62
N GLU A 520 4.00 9.32 -17.69
CA GLU A 520 3.52 9.41 -19.06
C GLU A 520 4.05 8.24 -19.88
N GLY A 521 3.16 7.62 -20.64
CA GLY A 521 3.44 6.55 -21.57
C GLY A 521 2.96 6.89 -22.98
N ILE A 522 3.56 6.26 -23.97
CA ILE A 522 3.22 6.43 -25.39
C ILE A 522 2.45 5.18 -25.82
N PRO A 523 1.14 5.29 -26.15
CA PRO A 523 0.33 4.14 -26.51
C PRO A 523 0.92 3.36 -27.70
N ILE A 524 0.85 2.03 -27.66
CA ILE A 524 1.33 1.17 -28.76
C ILE A 524 0.60 1.51 -30.07
N ALA A 525 -0.68 1.86 -30.00
CA ALA A 525 -1.44 2.33 -31.16
C ALA A 525 -0.82 3.58 -31.81
N ALA A 526 -0.27 4.51 -31.03
CA ALA A 526 0.41 5.70 -31.53
C ALA A 526 1.72 5.35 -32.25
N ILE A 527 2.50 4.43 -31.69
CA ILE A 527 3.75 3.94 -32.30
C ILE A 527 3.44 3.23 -33.63
N ARG A 528 2.45 2.33 -33.65
CA ARG A 528 1.98 1.66 -34.87
C ARG A 528 1.51 2.65 -35.94
N ALA A 529 0.80 3.71 -35.54
CA ALA A 529 0.38 4.77 -36.46
C ALA A 529 1.57 5.54 -37.04
N ALA A 530 2.57 5.86 -36.22
CA ALA A 530 3.79 6.55 -36.66
C ALA A 530 4.67 5.68 -37.57
N ILE A 531 4.72 4.37 -37.34
CA ILE A 531 5.37 3.41 -38.24
C ILE A 531 4.68 3.44 -39.61
N ARG A 532 3.36 3.31 -39.67
CA ARG A 532 2.59 3.34 -40.92
C ARG A 532 2.70 4.67 -41.68
N ALA A 533 2.93 5.77 -40.98
CA ALA A 533 3.12 7.07 -41.61
C ALA A 533 4.50 7.26 -42.25
N LYS A 534 5.49 6.42 -41.88
CA LYS A 534 6.87 6.45 -42.39
C LYS A 534 7.21 5.27 -43.31
N ALA A 535 6.35 4.25 -43.36
CA ALA A 535 6.40 3.14 -44.32
C ALA A 535 5.76 3.59 -45.64
#